data_AF-A0A8X6V4R0-F1
#
_entry.id   AF-A0A8X6V4R0-F1
#
_cell.length_a   1.000
_cell.length_b   1.000
_cell.length_c   1.000
_cell.angle_alpha   90.00
_cell.angle_beta   90.00
_cell.angle_gamma   90.00
#
_symmetry.space_group_name_H-M   'P 1'
#
loop_
_entity.id
_entity.type
_entity.pdbx_description
1 polymer ?
#
loop_
_entity_poly.entity_id
_entity_poly.type
_entity_poly.pdbx_seq_one_letter_code
_entity_poly.pdbx_strand_id
1 'polypeptide(L)'
;MRCIGKGAESARMFCGIMNLPPPPTKFSKYNHILLQATRKTCEHSMAEAVREAVDENDGKRDLSVAVDGSWQKRGFSSKNGLVTVTSVDTGKVIDVEVFSKHCICPNKTKHLQNCKINFEGYSGKMKVAGALSIFQRSQSLYNVRYTKYLGDGDSKAFTSIVENKVYGDHCSVEKLEWIGHVMKRMGTHLRSLKTKMRGQKLSDGKPLCGRNRLTEAEIDRLQAYYGLAIRRNLSSMKDMQQAIWAILLHKLSTDEKFQHGFCPSDTDTWCKFKKAELLGETYHHKNSLPVDVVEAMRPVFRELANPELLKKCLHGGTQNPNESVNNVIWSRVRKKKFVQLEVLSLGTYDTVSSFNMGNVSKLEILRKMCIEPADYTVQAMECLDKQRLLRAKYYCLQKTKEVRKEKDLKERKKIMSY
;
A
#
# COMPACT_ATOMS: atom_id res chain seq x y z
N MET A 1 -9.27 -10.25 23.31
CA MET A 1 -7.78 -10.38 23.25
C MET A 1 -7.22 -10.43 21.83
N ARG A 2 -7.74 -11.25 20.89
CA ARG A 2 -7.20 -11.30 19.51
C ARG A 2 -7.28 -9.96 18.77
N CYS A 3 -8.36 -9.19 18.98
CA CYS A 3 -8.57 -7.85 18.41
C CYS A 3 -7.46 -6.84 18.75
N ILE A 4 -6.65 -7.13 19.78
CA ILE A 4 -5.49 -6.32 20.20
C ILE A 4 -4.17 -7.08 20.02
N GLY A 5 -4.15 -8.15 19.22
CA GLY A 5 -2.94 -8.92 18.90
C GLY A 5 -2.41 -9.77 20.06
N LYS A 6 -3.25 -10.07 21.05
CA LYS A 6 -2.90 -10.89 22.23
C LYS A 6 -3.55 -12.27 22.17
N GLY A 7 -2.84 -13.27 22.72
CA GLY A 7 -3.24 -14.68 22.67
C GLY A 7 -3.95 -15.17 23.94
N ALA A 8 -4.16 -16.48 24.04
CA ALA A 8 -4.80 -17.13 25.18
C ALA A 8 -4.05 -16.89 26.50
N GLU A 9 -2.72 -16.85 26.47
CA GLU A 9 -1.91 -16.59 27.67
C GLU A 9 -2.20 -15.23 28.29
N SER A 10 -2.28 -14.18 27.46
CA SER A 10 -2.63 -12.84 27.93
C SER A 10 -4.05 -12.78 28.47
N ALA A 11 -4.98 -13.57 27.90
CA ALA A 11 -6.34 -13.68 28.43
C ALA A 11 -6.34 -14.36 29.81
N ARG A 12 -5.58 -15.45 29.98
CA ARG A 12 -5.46 -16.17 31.25
C ARG A 12 -4.86 -15.29 32.34
N MET A 13 -3.76 -14.61 32.02
CA MET A 13 -3.11 -13.66 32.93
C MET A 13 -4.06 -12.53 33.35
N PHE A 14 -4.74 -11.90 32.38
CA PHE A 14 -5.71 -10.84 32.67
C PHE A 14 -6.84 -11.33 33.57
N CYS A 15 -7.47 -12.47 33.24
CA CYS A 15 -8.53 -13.04 34.08
C CYS A 15 -8.01 -13.35 35.50
N GLY A 16 -6.83 -13.95 35.64
CA GLY A 16 -6.24 -14.24 36.94
C GLY A 16 -5.99 -13.00 37.80
N ILE A 17 -5.42 -11.94 37.22
CA ILE A 17 -5.17 -10.67 37.93
C ILE A 17 -6.48 -10.00 38.34
N MET A 18 -7.51 -10.03 37.49
CA MET A 18 -8.80 -9.41 37.74
C MET A 18 -9.76 -10.27 38.56
N ASN A 19 -9.30 -11.42 39.08
CA ASN A 19 -10.12 -12.40 39.79
C ASN A 19 -11.38 -12.85 38.99
N LEU A 20 -11.22 -13.04 37.69
CA LEU A 20 -12.26 -13.53 36.78
C LEU A 20 -12.05 -15.03 36.47
N PRO A 21 -13.12 -15.77 36.12
CA PRO A 21 -12.98 -17.14 35.63
C PRO A 21 -11.99 -17.23 34.46
N PRO A 22 -11.22 -18.33 34.36
CA PRO A 22 -10.27 -18.51 33.28
C PRO A 22 -10.98 -18.53 31.93
N PRO A 23 -10.33 -18.05 30.86
CA PRO A 23 -10.92 -18.09 29.52
C PRO A 23 -11.17 -19.54 29.08
N PRO A 24 -12.16 -19.79 28.19
CA PRO A 24 -12.46 -21.13 27.72
C PRO A 24 -11.25 -21.84 27.11
N THR A 25 -11.06 -23.12 27.41
CA THR A 25 -9.94 -23.92 26.88
C THR A 25 -10.14 -24.32 25.42
N LYS A 26 -11.39 -24.53 24.98
CA LYS A 26 -11.77 -24.89 23.61
C LYS A 26 -12.36 -23.69 22.86
N PHE A 27 -11.51 -22.92 22.19
CA PHE A 27 -11.92 -21.72 21.44
C PHE A 27 -12.63 -21.99 20.11
N SER A 28 -12.57 -23.22 19.56
CA SER A 28 -13.09 -23.52 18.22
C SER A 28 -14.58 -23.24 18.07
N LYS A 29 -15.40 -23.67 19.03
CA LYS A 29 -16.86 -23.42 19.05
C LYS A 29 -17.17 -21.91 19.06
N TYR A 30 -16.49 -21.16 19.92
CA TYR A 30 -16.67 -19.71 20.02
C TYR A 30 -16.20 -18.97 18.77
N ASN A 31 -15.09 -19.41 18.16
CA ASN A 31 -14.59 -18.81 16.91
C ASN A 31 -15.65 -18.90 15.80
N HIS A 32 -16.41 -19.99 15.71
CA HIS A 32 -17.43 -20.14 14.67
C HIS A 32 -18.58 -19.14 14.84
N ILE A 33 -19.12 -19.01 16.05
CA ILE A 33 -20.19 -18.05 16.37
C ILE A 33 -19.70 -16.61 16.15
N LEU A 34 -18.52 -16.29 16.68
CA LEU A 34 -17.88 -14.99 16.50
C LEU A 34 -17.65 -14.68 15.02
N LEU A 35 -17.21 -15.67 14.24
CA LEU A 35 -16.95 -15.51 12.81
C LEU A 35 -18.21 -15.12 12.05
N GLN A 36 -19.36 -15.74 12.34
CA GLN A 36 -20.62 -15.41 11.69
C GLN A 36 -21.06 -13.97 11.99
N ALA A 37 -21.07 -13.58 13.27
CA ALA A 37 -21.45 -12.22 13.67
C ALA A 37 -20.48 -11.16 13.11
N THR A 38 -19.18 -11.45 13.15
CA THR A 38 -18.14 -10.55 12.61
C THR A 38 -18.22 -10.45 11.10
N ARG A 39 -18.48 -11.55 10.39
CA ARG A 39 -18.68 -11.54 8.93
C ARG A 39 -19.84 -10.63 8.54
N LYS A 40 -21.01 -10.79 9.16
CA LYS A 40 -22.18 -9.92 8.88
C LYS A 40 -21.90 -8.44 9.13
N THR A 41 -21.15 -8.14 10.20
CA THR A 41 -20.73 -6.76 10.51
C THR A 41 -19.74 -6.23 9.47
N CYS A 42 -18.83 -7.07 8.99
CA CYS A 42 -17.90 -6.73 7.93
C CYS A 42 -18.61 -6.49 6.59
N GLU A 43 -19.57 -7.33 6.23
CA GLU A 43 -20.39 -7.17 5.02
C GLU A 43 -21.18 -5.85 5.05
N HIS A 44 -21.84 -5.54 6.17
CA HIS A 44 -22.50 -4.25 6.38
C HIS A 44 -21.51 -3.08 6.27
N SER A 45 -20.37 -3.19 6.94
CA SER A 45 -19.33 -2.17 6.92
C SER A 45 -18.74 -1.89 5.53
N MET A 46 -18.61 -2.93 4.70
CA MET A 46 -18.16 -2.80 3.32
C MET A 46 -19.26 -2.22 2.42
N ALA A 47 -20.53 -2.60 2.63
CA ALA A 47 -21.65 -2.02 1.89
C ALA A 47 -21.77 -0.50 2.15
N GLU A 48 -21.64 -0.05 3.40
CA GLU A 48 -21.61 1.39 3.72
C GLU A 48 -20.39 2.08 3.10
N ALA A 49 -19.22 1.44 3.11
CA ALA A 49 -18.03 1.99 2.47
C ALA A 49 -18.18 2.12 0.95
N VAL A 50 -18.90 1.20 0.29
CA VAL A 50 -19.23 1.32 -1.14
C VAL A 50 -20.21 2.46 -1.36
N ARG A 51 -21.25 2.60 -0.53
CA ARG A 51 -22.21 3.70 -0.63
C ARG A 51 -21.51 5.05 -0.51
N GLU A 52 -20.66 5.22 0.50
CA GLU A 52 -19.85 6.44 0.66
C GLU A 52 -18.94 6.70 -0.54
N ALA A 53 -18.34 5.67 -1.13
CA ALA A 53 -17.51 5.82 -2.33
C ALA A 53 -18.32 6.24 -3.56
N VAL A 54 -19.58 5.81 -3.67
CA VAL A 54 -20.50 6.28 -4.72
C VAL A 54 -20.89 7.74 -4.46
N ASP A 55 -21.17 8.10 -3.21
CA ASP A 55 -21.53 9.48 -2.82
C ASP A 55 -20.36 10.45 -3.07
N GLU A 56 -19.13 10.09 -2.71
CA GLU A 56 -17.92 10.89 -3.00
C GLU A 56 -17.59 10.97 -4.50
N ASN A 57 -18.14 10.07 -5.32
CA ASN A 57 -17.94 10.02 -6.77
C ASN A 57 -19.16 10.59 -7.53
N ASP A 58 -19.84 11.58 -6.96
CA ASP A 58 -21.02 12.25 -7.55
C ASP A 58 -22.16 11.29 -7.93
N GLY A 59 -22.36 10.22 -7.15
CA GLY A 59 -23.37 9.20 -7.42
C GLY A 59 -22.99 8.21 -8.54
N LYS A 60 -21.80 8.33 -9.14
CA LYS A 60 -21.34 7.41 -10.19
C LYS A 60 -20.95 6.07 -9.58
N ARG A 61 -21.47 5.00 -10.18
CA ARG A 61 -21.26 3.61 -9.75
C ARG A 61 -20.01 2.95 -10.35
N ASP A 62 -19.23 3.72 -11.11
CA ASP A 62 -17.93 3.31 -11.65
C ASP A 62 -16.82 3.84 -10.75
N LEU A 63 -16.28 2.95 -9.92
CA LEU A 63 -15.37 3.31 -8.82
C LEU A 63 -13.91 3.04 -9.16
N SER A 64 -13.03 3.87 -8.58
CA SER A 64 -11.59 3.67 -8.59
C SER A 64 -11.18 2.88 -7.36
N VAL A 65 -10.46 1.76 -7.55
CA VAL A 65 -10.12 0.85 -6.46
C VAL A 65 -8.65 0.53 -6.39
N ALA A 66 -8.10 0.46 -5.19
CA ALA A 66 -6.75 -0.02 -4.92
C ALA A 66 -6.79 -1.48 -4.48
N VAL A 67 -6.06 -2.34 -5.19
CA VAL A 67 -6.03 -3.79 -4.93
C VAL A 67 -4.67 -4.21 -4.41
N ASP A 68 -4.67 -4.88 -3.26
CA ASP A 68 -3.44 -5.42 -2.67
C ASP A 68 -3.63 -6.84 -2.14
N GLY A 69 -2.59 -7.66 -2.29
CA GLY A 69 -2.53 -9.02 -1.79
C GLY A 69 -1.56 -9.12 -0.63
N SER A 70 -1.94 -9.82 0.44
CA SER A 70 -1.09 -10.00 1.61
C SER A 70 -1.02 -11.44 2.08
N TRP A 71 0.16 -11.87 2.53
CA TRP A 71 0.41 -13.26 2.92
C TRP A 71 0.88 -13.37 4.37
N GLN A 72 0.49 -14.47 5.03
CA GLN A 72 0.88 -14.73 6.41
C GLN A 72 2.39 -14.99 6.55
N LYS A 73 3.01 -15.71 5.61
CA LYS A 73 4.47 -15.85 5.52
C LYS A 73 4.98 -15.09 4.31
N ARG A 74 6.14 -14.44 4.44
CA ARG A 74 6.84 -13.84 3.29
C ARG A 74 7.39 -14.95 2.39
N GLY A 75 7.37 -14.73 1.08
CA GLY A 75 7.85 -15.69 0.07
C GLY A 75 6.74 -16.57 -0.52
N PHE A 76 7.12 -17.38 -1.51
CA PHE A 76 6.18 -18.15 -2.34
C PHE A 76 5.51 -19.35 -1.62
N SER A 77 5.89 -19.63 -0.38
CA SER A 77 5.43 -20.80 0.39
C SER A 77 4.25 -20.53 1.34
N SER A 78 3.68 -19.32 1.35
CA SER A 78 2.57 -19.02 2.25
C SER A 78 1.37 -19.95 2.01
N LYS A 79 0.81 -20.46 3.10
CA LYS A 79 -0.42 -21.26 3.10
C LYS A 79 -1.70 -20.41 3.16
N ASN A 80 -1.56 -19.21 3.70
CA ASN A 80 -2.64 -18.27 3.94
C ASN A 80 -2.35 -16.95 3.22
N GLY A 81 -3.38 -16.41 2.60
CA GLY A 81 -3.34 -15.13 1.92
C GLY A 81 -4.68 -14.42 2.03
N LEU A 82 -4.68 -13.13 1.71
CA LEU A 82 -5.89 -12.35 1.56
C LEU A 82 -5.69 -11.29 0.49
N VAL A 83 -6.78 -10.86 -0.12
CA VAL A 83 -6.82 -9.75 -1.07
C VAL A 83 -7.76 -8.71 -0.51
N THR A 84 -7.30 -7.47 -0.42
CA THR A 84 -8.09 -6.32 0.03
C THR A 84 -8.28 -5.36 -1.13
N VAL A 85 -9.51 -4.88 -1.28
CA VAL A 85 -9.85 -3.80 -2.20
C VAL A 85 -10.34 -2.61 -1.38
N THR A 86 -9.68 -1.47 -1.57
CA THR A 86 -10.07 -0.18 -0.98
C THR A 86 -10.52 0.78 -2.05
N SER A 87 -11.48 1.64 -1.75
CA SER A 87 -11.79 2.79 -2.62
C SER A 87 -10.58 3.72 -2.63
N VAL A 88 -10.19 4.20 -3.82
CA VAL A 88 -9.10 5.18 -3.96
C VAL A 88 -9.51 6.52 -3.36
N ASP A 89 -10.80 6.86 -3.41
CA ASP A 89 -11.34 8.16 -3.03
C ASP A 89 -11.53 8.24 -1.51
N THR A 90 -12.25 7.27 -0.92
CA THR A 90 -12.53 7.26 0.54
C THR A 90 -11.40 6.63 1.36
N GLY A 91 -10.56 5.80 0.75
CA GLY A 91 -9.57 4.97 1.45
C GLY A 91 -10.16 3.85 2.32
N LYS A 92 -11.49 3.65 2.32
CA LYS A 92 -12.15 2.56 3.07
C LYS A 92 -12.07 1.24 2.32
N VAL A 93 -12.11 0.12 3.05
CA VAL A 93 -12.15 -1.23 2.48
C VAL A 93 -13.56 -1.49 1.97
N ILE A 94 -13.68 -1.81 0.68
CA ILE A 94 -14.98 -2.06 0.05
C ILE A 94 -15.19 -3.55 -0.27
N ASP A 95 -14.12 -4.34 -0.32
CA ASP A 95 -14.22 -5.79 -0.45
C ASP A 95 -12.94 -6.50 0.04
N VAL A 96 -13.08 -7.75 0.46
CA VAL A 96 -11.97 -8.60 0.91
C VAL A 96 -12.21 -10.08 0.57
N GLU A 97 -11.15 -10.77 0.19
CA GLU A 97 -11.16 -12.22 -0.02
C GLU A 97 -10.06 -12.88 0.80
N VAL A 98 -10.35 -14.01 1.46
CA VAL A 98 -9.42 -14.68 2.39
C VAL A 98 -9.18 -16.10 1.91
N PHE A 99 -7.92 -16.47 1.70
CA PHE A 99 -7.52 -17.77 1.16
C PHE A 99 -6.70 -18.61 2.14
N SER A 100 -6.95 -19.91 2.10
CA SER A 100 -6.13 -20.95 2.71
C SER A 100 -6.01 -22.14 1.76
N LYS A 101 -4.76 -22.56 1.49
CA LYS A 101 -4.45 -23.84 0.84
C LYS A 101 -4.11 -24.95 1.84
N HIS A 102 -4.32 -24.73 3.14
CA HIS A 102 -4.00 -25.71 4.17
C HIS A 102 -5.20 -26.62 4.49
N CYS A 103 -5.01 -27.91 4.27
CA CYS A 103 -5.94 -28.97 4.66
C CYS A 103 -5.58 -29.52 6.05
N ILE A 104 -6.61 -29.83 6.85
CA ILE A 104 -6.48 -30.54 8.15
C ILE A 104 -7.33 -31.82 8.14
N CYS A 105 -7.83 -32.24 6.97
CA CYS A 105 -8.62 -33.46 6.86
C CYS A 105 -7.74 -34.67 7.19
N PRO A 106 -8.18 -35.54 8.13
CA PRO A 106 -7.43 -36.74 8.50
C PRO A 106 -7.24 -37.74 7.35
N ASN A 107 -8.13 -37.71 6.35
CA ASN A 107 -8.12 -38.63 5.21
C ASN A 107 -8.29 -37.89 3.88
N LYS A 108 -7.44 -38.19 2.88
CA LYS A 108 -7.52 -37.59 1.53
C LYS A 108 -8.77 -38.03 0.75
N THR A 109 -9.42 -39.12 1.12
CA THR A 109 -10.63 -39.65 0.46
C THR A 109 -11.92 -38.98 0.93
N LYS A 110 -12.01 -38.55 2.19
CA LYS A 110 -13.13 -37.73 2.72
C LYS A 110 -12.86 -36.22 2.61
N HIS A 111 -11.93 -35.83 1.74
CA HIS A 111 -11.46 -34.46 1.58
C HIS A 111 -12.62 -33.50 1.24
N LEU A 112 -13.59 -33.92 0.43
CA LEU A 112 -14.58 -33.00 -0.12
C LEU A 112 -15.66 -32.53 0.87
N GLN A 113 -16.04 -33.33 1.88
CA GLN A 113 -17.20 -32.98 2.72
C GLN A 113 -16.87 -32.04 3.88
N ASN A 114 -15.62 -32.02 4.38
CA ASN A 114 -15.24 -31.26 5.59
C ASN A 114 -13.96 -30.41 5.42
N CYS A 115 -13.41 -30.32 4.21
CA CYS A 115 -12.21 -29.52 3.98
C CYS A 115 -12.52 -28.03 3.99
N LYS A 116 -11.70 -27.28 4.72
CA LYS A 116 -11.76 -25.81 4.79
C LYS A 116 -10.75 -25.13 3.85
N ILE A 117 -10.19 -25.87 2.89
CA ILE A 117 -9.43 -25.26 1.79
C ILE A 117 -10.42 -24.55 0.89
N ASN A 118 -10.08 -23.32 0.51
CA ASN A 118 -10.81 -22.55 -0.48
C ASN A 118 -9.90 -22.05 -1.60
N PHE A 119 -8.69 -22.60 -1.71
CA PHE A 119 -7.74 -22.22 -2.75
C PHE A 119 -6.79 -23.36 -3.13
N GLU A 120 -6.67 -23.62 -4.43
CA GLU A 120 -5.71 -24.55 -5.00
C GLU A 120 -4.67 -23.82 -5.87
N GLY A 121 -3.39 -24.19 -5.73
CA GLY A 121 -2.28 -23.61 -6.48
C GLY A 121 -1.22 -22.89 -5.63
N TYR A 122 -0.34 -22.14 -6.30
CA TYR A 122 0.73 -21.41 -5.64
C TYR A 122 0.25 -20.09 -5.02
N SER A 123 0.94 -19.61 -3.98
CA SER A 123 0.53 -18.45 -3.18
C SER A 123 0.34 -17.15 -3.98
N GLY A 124 1.13 -16.95 -5.03
CA GLY A 124 0.99 -15.82 -5.96
C GLY A 124 -0.33 -15.82 -6.75
N LYS A 125 -0.92 -16.99 -7.07
CA LYS A 125 -2.22 -17.06 -7.74
C LYS A 125 -3.38 -16.63 -6.84
N MET A 126 -3.21 -16.60 -5.51
CA MET A 126 -4.25 -16.12 -4.59
C MET A 126 -4.61 -14.66 -4.86
N LYS A 127 -3.62 -13.82 -5.21
CA LYS A 127 -3.89 -12.41 -5.57
C LYS A 127 -4.76 -12.32 -6.82
N VAL A 128 -4.45 -13.12 -7.84
CA VAL A 128 -5.18 -13.17 -9.11
C VAL A 128 -6.62 -13.65 -8.89
N ALA A 129 -6.79 -14.78 -8.21
CA ALA A 129 -8.11 -15.35 -7.93
C ALA A 129 -8.97 -14.43 -7.04
N GLY A 130 -8.38 -13.80 -6.02
CA GLY A 130 -9.10 -12.88 -5.15
C GLY A 130 -9.51 -11.61 -5.85
N ALA A 131 -8.62 -11.00 -6.62
CA ALA A 131 -8.94 -9.82 -7.40
C ALA A 131 -10.06 -10.12 -8.42
N LEU A 132 -9.97 -11.25 -9.13
CA LEU A 132 -11.00 -11.65 -10.08
C LEU A 132 -12.36 -11.89 -9.39
N SER A 133 -12.39 -12.64 -8.29
CA SER A 133 -13.62 -12.93 -7.54
C SER A 133 -14.30 -11.66 -7.03
N ILE A 134 -13.53 -10.73 -6.48
CA ILE A 134 -14.03 -9.43 -5.99
C ILE A 134 -14.63 -8.59 -7.13
N PHE A 135 -13.95 -8.52 -8.27
CA PHE A 135 -14.45 -7.77 -9.43
C PHE A 135 -15.73 -8.39 -9.98
N GLN A 136 -15.80 -9.72 -10.11
CA GLN A 136 -16.99 -10.43 -10.62
C GLN A 136 -18.23 -10.23 -9.75
N ARG A 137 -18.09 -10.19 -8.42
CA ARG A 137 -19.24 -10.04 -7.50
C ARG A 137 -19.66 -8.60 -7.23
N SER A 138 -18.83 -7.62 -7.57
CA SER A 138 -19.10 -6.20 -7.26
C SER A 138 -20.44 -5.70 -7.79
N GLN A 139 -20.82 -6.10 -9.00
CA GLN A 139 -22.06 -5.67 -9.62
C GLN A 139 -23.28 -6.32 -8.97
N SER A 140 -23.23 -7.62 -8.64
CA SER A 140 -24.35 -8.31 -8.01
C SER A 140 -24.51 -7.96 -6.52
N LEU A 141 -23.40 -7.75 -5.80
CA LEU A 141 -23.45 -7.45 -4.37
C LEU A 141 -23.75 -5.99 -4.07
N TYR A 142 -23.18 -5.07 -4.85
CA TYR A 142 -23.20 -3.64 -4.52
C TYR A 142 -23.75 -2.74 -5.63
N ASN A 143 -24.08 -3.32 -6.79
CA ASN A 143 -24.48 -2.58 -7.98
C ASN A 143 -23.45 -1.50 -8.37
N VAL A 144 -22.17 -1.85 -8.37
CA VAL A 144 -21.07 -0.99 -8.82
C VAL A 144 -20.11 -1.76 -9.72
N ARG A 145 -19.33 -1.03 -10.51
CA ARG A 145 -18.23 -1.57 -11.31
C ARG A 145 -16.92 -0.92 -10.89
N TYR A 146 -15.85 -1.69 -10.84
CA TYR A 146 -14.51 -1.22 -10.54
C TYR A 146 -13.78 -0.94 -11.85
N THR A 147 -13.89 0.29 -12.35
CA THR A 147 -13.39 0.65 -13.69
C THR A 147 -11.95 1.12 -13.70
N LYS A 148 -11.39 1.51 -12.54
CA LYS A 148 -9.97 1.86 -12.40
C LYS A 148 -9.29 1.00 -11.35
N TYR A 149 -8.21 0.34 -11.74
CA TYR A 149 -7.41 -0.56 -10.91
C TYR A 149 -6.08 0.10 -10.53
N LEU A 150 -5.92 0.46 -9.26
CA LEU A 150 -4.66 0.93 -8.69
C LEU A 150 -3.92 -0.23 -8.03
N GLY A 151 -2.84 -0.69 -8.68
CA GLY A 151 -2.10 -1.86 -8.24
C GLY A 151 -0.59 -1.65 -8.23
N ASP A 152 0.07 -2.27 -7.25
CA ASP A 152 1.52 -2.41 -7.21
C ASP A 152 1.97 -3.36 -8.32
N GLY A 153 2.60 -2.83 -9.37
CA GLY A 153 3.52 -3.45 -10.36
C GLY A 153 3.19 -4.81 -11.02
N ASP A 154 2.69 -5.78 -10.26
CA ASP A 154 2.23 -7.10 -10.65
C ASP A 154 1.03 -7.01 -11.59
N SER A 155 1.31 -7.26 -12.86
CA SER A 155 0.34 -7.21 -13.95
C SER A 155 -0.62 -8.39 -13.96
N LYS A 156 -0.31 -9.51 -13.29
CA LYS A 156 -1.08 -10.76 -13.49
C LYS A 156 -2.54 -10.67 -13.03
N ALA A 157 -2.79 -10.02 -11.90
CA ALA A 157 -4.16 -9.84 -11.40
C ALA A 157 -4.98 -8.94 -12.33
N PHE A 158 -4.39 -7.83 -12.78
CA PHE A 158 -5.02 -6.91 -13.73
C PHE A 158 -5.28 -7.60 -15.08
N THR A 159 -4.28 -8.29 -15.63
CA THR A 159 -4.39 -9.04 -16.89
C THR A 159 -5.54 -10.04 -16.81
N SER A 160 -5.63 -10.82 -15.72
CA SER A 160 -6.74 -11.77 -15.53
C SER A 160 -8.11 -11.08 -15.49
N ILE A 161 -8.24 -9.91 -14.88
CA ILE A 161 -9.51 -9.16 -14.84
C ILE A 161 -9.93 -8.73 -16.25
N VAL A 162 -8.99 -8.19 -17.03
CA VAL A 162 -9.24 -7.73 -18.41
C VAL A 162 -9.59 -8.90 -19.33
N GLU A 163 -8.83 -10.00 -19.26
CA GLU A 163 -9.07 -11.19 -20.08
C GLU A 163 -10.42 -11.85 -19.79
N ASN A 164 -10.87 -11.84 -18.54
CA ASN A 164 -12.16 -12.41 -18.14
C ASN A 164 -13.35 -11.48 -18.43
N LYS A 165 -13.12 -10.27 -18.96
CA LYS A 165 -14.18 -9.31 -19.33
C LYS A 165 -15.26 -9.20 -18.24
N VAL A 166 -14.83 -8.97 -16.99
CA VAL A 166 -15.70 -9.05 -15.80
C VAL A 166 -16.96 -8.17 -15.85
N TYR A 167 -16.97 -7.14 -16.70
CA TYR A 167 -18.11 -6.24 -16.94
C TYR A 167 -18.58 -6.23 -18.40
N GLY A 168 -18.28 -7.28 -19.16
CA GLY A 168 -18.58 -7.41 -20.59
C GLY A 168 -17.64 -6.60 -21.51
N ASP A 169 -17.92 -6.65 -22.81
CA ASP A 169 -17.09 -6.03 -23.85
C ASP A 169 -17.14 -4.50 -23.84
N HIS A 170 -18.20 -3.91 -23.27
CA HIS A 170 -18.43 -2.47 -23.28
C HIS A 170 -17.72 -1.72 -22.15
N CYS A 171 -17.09 -2.44 -21.20
CA CYS A 171 -16.49 -1.83 -20.01
C CYS A 171 -15.12 -2.45 -19.74
N SER A 172 -14.06 -1.77 -20.17
CA SER A 172 -12.67 -2.15 -19.88
C SER A 172 -12.18 -1.49 -18.58
N VAL A 173 -11.36 -2.23 -17.83
CA VAL A 173 -10.75 -1.73 -16.58
C VAL A 173 -9.45 -1.01 -16.93
N GLU A 174 -9.31 0.25 -16.54
CA GLU A 174 -8.10 1.05 -16.71
C GLU A 174 -7.10 0.75 -15.58
N LYS A 175 -5.82 0.55 -15.92
CA LYS A 175 -4.76 0.40 -14.92
C LYS A 175 -4.17 1.75 -14.54
N LEU A 176 -4.21 2.05 -13.25
CA LEU A 176 -3.53 3.17 -12.60
C LEU A 176 -2.23 2.72 -11.92
N GLU A 177 -1.31 3.65 -11.69
CA GLU A 177 0.01 3.36 -11.09
C GLU A 177 0.22 4.16 -9.80
N TRP A 178 0.60 3.46 -8.73
CA TRP A 178 0.90 4.12 -7.47
C TRP A 178 2.20 4.91 -7.58
N ILE A 179 2.13 6.23 -7.35
CA ILE A 179 3.30 7.11 -7.42
C ILE A 179 4.44 6.63 -6.52
N GLY A 180 4.14 6.10 -5.33
CA GLY A 180 5.16 5.55 -4.44
C GLY A 180 5.92 4.37 -5.05
N HIS A 181 5.25 3.54 -5.86
CA HIS A 181 5.85 2.44 -6.59
C HIS A 181 6.70 2.94 -7.75
N VAL A 182 6.15 3.83 -8.58
CA VAL A 182 6.88 4.43 -9.73
C VAL A 182 8.13 5.18 -9.23
N MET A 183 8.01 5.87 -8.09
CA MET A 183 9.13 6.48 -7.40
C MET A 183 10.22 5.46 -7.04
N LYS A 184 9.86 4.30 -6.45
CA LYS A 184 10.82 3.23 -6.14
C LYS A 184 11.48 2.65 -7.39
N ARG A 185 10.78 2.60 -8.54
CA ARG A 185 11.37 2.11 -9.82
C ARG A 185 12.60 2.92 -10.22
N MET A 186 12.60 4.24 -10.06
CA MET A 186 13.78 5.08 -10.30
C MET A 186 15.01 4.59 -9.54
N GLY A 187 14.87 4.37 -8.23
CA GLY A 187 15.96 3.86 -7.40
C GLY A 187 16.39 2.44 -7.80
N THR A 188 15.44 1.56 -8.13
CA THR A 188 15.74 0.20 -8.58
C THR A 188 16.50 0.19 -9.91
N HIS A 189 16.07 0.99 -10.90
CA HIS A 189 16.70 1.03 -12.21
C HIS A 189 18.12 1.61 -12.13
N LEU A 190 18.33 2.67 -11.35
CA LEU A 190 19.67 3.23 -11.12
C LEU A 190 20.60 2.26 -10.37
N ARG A 191 20.10 1.51 -9.39
CA ARG A 191 20.88 0.45 -8.72
C ARG A 191 21.18 -0.71 -9.67
N SER A 192 20.23 -1.11 -10.50
CA SER A 192 20.45 -2.13 -11.54
C SER A 192 21.50 -1.69 -12.54
N LEU A 193 21.45 -0.43 -13.00
CA LEU A 193 22.47 0.18 -13.86
C LEU A 193 23.85 0.11 -13.20
N LYS A 194 23.96 0.51 -11.93
CA LYS A 194 25.20 0.40 -11.15
C LYS A 194 25.74 -1.03 -11.10
N THR A 195 24.87 -2.02 -10.92
CA THR A 195 25.26 -3.44 -10.93
C THR A 195 25.72 -3.88 -12.32
N LYS A 196 25.02 -3.49 -13.39
CA LYS A 196 25.36 -3.83 -14.78
C LYS A 196 26.70 -3.23 -15.21
N MET A 197 27.00 -2.01 -14.78
CA MET A 197 28.24 -1.29 -15.13
C MET A 197 29.40 -1.58 -14.17
N ARG A 198 29.26 -2.56 -13.27
CA ARG A 198 30.31 -2.89 -12.30
C ARG A 198 31.56 -3.39 -13.03
N GLY A 199 32.70 -2.78 -12.74
CA GLY A 199 33.99 -3.10 -13.36
C GLY A 199 34.22 -2.45 -14.73
N GLN A 200 33.22 -1.76 -15.27
CA GLN A 200 33.34 -1.01 -16.52
C GLN A 200 33.73 0.45 -16.23
N LYS A 201 34.55 1.01 -17.10
CA LYS A 201 34.91 2.43 -17.10
C LYS A 201 34.03 3.17 -18.10
N LEU A 202 33.65 4.40 -17.75
CA LEU A 202 33.01 5.32 -18.69
C LEU A 202 34.07 5.91 -19.65
N SER A 203 33.64 6.74 -20.59
CA SER A 203 34.51 7.46 -21.53
C SER A 203 35.60 8.29 -20.84
N ASP A 204 35.35 8.81 -19.64
CA ASP A 204 36.35 9.52 -18.83
C ASP A 204 37.32 8.59 -18.06
N GLY A 205 37.31 7.29 -18.35
CA GLY A 205 38.19 6.30 -17.73
C GLY A 205 37.85 5.94 -16.28
N LYS A 206 36.75 6.47 -15.73
CA LYS A 206 36.34 6.27 -14.32
C LYS A 206 35.08 5.40 -14.20
N PRO A 207 34.91 4.67 -13.09
CA PRO A 207 33.71 3.85 -12.85
C PRO A 207 32.47 4.70 -12.59
N LEU A 208 31.26 4.22 -12.94
CA LEU A 208 29.99 4.94 -12.76
C LEU A 208 29.77 5.46 -11.32
N CYS A 209 30.22 4.70 -10.33
CA CYS A 209 30.07 5.00 -8.91
C CYS A 209 31.39 5.49 -8.29
N GLY A 210 31.30 6.18 -7.16
CA GLY A 210 32.47 6.70 -6.44
C GLY A 210 32.22 8.09 -5.85
N ARG A 211 33.26 8.70 -5.28
CA ARG A 211 33.21 10.07 -4.76
C ARG A 211 32.82 11.02 -5.89
N ASN A 212 31.87 11.92 -5.62
CA ASN A 212 31.30 12.88 -6.59
C ASN A 212 30.68 12.23 -7.84
N ARG A 213 30.21 10.98 -7.72
CA ARG A 213 29.53 10.24 -8.80
C ARG A 213 28.22 9.62 -8.29
N LEU A 214 27.69 8.62 -8.98
CA LEU A 214 26.44 7.96 -8.61
C LEU A 214 26.63 7.08 -7.36
N THR A 215 26.38 7.67 -6.19
CA THR A 215 26.40 6.99 -4.88
C THR A 215 25.00 6.50 -4.48
N GLU A 216 24.89 5.60 -3.49
CA GLU A 216 23.58 5.17 -2.97
C GLU A 216 22.76 6.36 -2.42
N ALA A 217 23.43 7.27 -1.71
CA ALA A 217 22.78 8.48 -1.20
C ALA A 217 22.27 9.38 -2.34
N GLU A 218 23.01 9.46 -3.45
CA GLU A 218 22.55 10.21 -4.62
C GLU A 218 21.37 9.52 -5.30
N ILE A 219 21.38 8.19 -5.43
CA ILE A 219 20.24 7.42 -5.94
C ILE A 219 18.99 7.68 -5.08
N ASP A 220 19.11 7.67 -3.75
CA ASP A 220 18.00 7.96 -2.84
C ASP A 220 17.45 9.38 -3.02
N ARG A 221 18.31 10.38 -3.24
CA ARG A 221 17.89 11.76 -3.55
C ARG A 221 17.16 11.84 -4.89
N LEU A 222 17.71 11.24 -5.94
CA LEU A 222 17.09 11.21 -7.26
C LEU A 222 15.73 10.52 -7.22
N GLN A 223 15.62 9.42 -6.47
CA GLN A 223 14.37 8.73 -6.21
C GLN A 223 13.34 9.67 -5.56
N ALA A 224 13.74 10.43 -4.52
CA ALA A 224 12.87 11.37 -3.83
C ALA A 224 12.45 12.55 -4.73
N TYR A 225 13.37 13.12 -5.50
CA TYR A 225 13.10 14.21 -6.44
C TYR A 225 12.16 13.77 -7.55
N TYR A 226 12.36 12.58 -8.10
CA TYR A 226 11.48 12.02 -9.11
C TYR A 226 10.03 11.87 -8.58
N GLY A 227 9.88 11.36 -7.36
CA GLY A 227 8.57 11.30 -6.72
C GLY A 227 7.94 12.68 -6.44
N LEU A 228 8.75 13.72 -6.18
CA LEU A 228 8.26 15.09 -6.02
C LEU A 228 7.85 15.71 -7.36
N ALA A 229 8.61 15.48 -8.43
CA ALA A 229 8.30 15.94 -9.77
C ALA A 229 6.93 15.42 -10.25
N ILE A 230 6.60 14.15 -9.97
CA ILE A 230 5.27 13.62 -10.28
C ILE A 230 4.19 14.29 -9.43
N ARG A 231 4.34 14.32 -8.10
CA ARG A 231 3.29 14.82 -7.20
C ARG A 231 2.98 16.31 -7.35
N ARG A 232 3.94 17.11 -7.80
CA ARG A 232 3.77 18.56 -8.02
C ARG A 232 3.12 18.91 -9.35
N ASN A 233 3.07 17.97 -10.30
CA ASN A 233 2.61 18.20 -11.66
C ASN A 233 1.47 17.25 -12.06
N LEU A 234 0.55 16.95 -11.13
CA LEU A 234 -0.57 16.04 -11.37
C LEU A 234 -1.58 16.56 -12.40
N SER A 235 -1.63 17.88 -12.61
CA SER A 235 -2.51 18.54 -13.57
C SER A 235 -2.02 18.46 -15.02
N SER A 236 -0.73 18.16 -15.25
CA SER A 236 -0.12 18.26 -16.58
C SER A 236 0.97 17.22 -16.78
N MET A 237 0.73 16.31 -17.72
CA MET A 237 1.71 15.29 -18.11
C MET A 237 2.97 15.93 -18.72
N LYS A 238 2.82 17.02 -19.48
CA LYS A 238 3.94 17.74 -20.08
C LYS A 238 4.84 18.37 -19.00
N ASP A 239 4.24 19.02 -18.01
CA ASP A 239 4.99 19.65 -16.92
C ASP A 239 5.65 18.59 -16.04
N MET A 240 5.00 17.44 -15.87
CA MET A 240 5.57 16.27 -15.20
C MET A 240 6.82 15.76 -15.93
N GLN A 241 6.78 15.61 -17.26
CA GLN A 241 7.95 15.23 -18.06
C GLN A 241 9.07 16.24 -17.95
N GLN A 242 8.75 17.54 -18.09
CA GLN A 242 9.72 18.62 -17.97
C GLN A 242 10.39 18.62 -16.60
N ALA A 243 9.62 18.47 -15.52
CA ALA A 243 10.14 18.39 -14.16
C ALA A 243 11.04 17.16 -13.95
N ILE A 244 10.73 16.01 -14.56
CA ILE A 244 11.59 14.82 -14.51
C ILE A 244 12.92 15.08 -15.22
N TRP A 245 12.90 15.68 -16.42
CA TRP A 245 14.12 16.04 -17.15
C TRP A 245 14.93 17.13 -16.45
N ALA A 246 14.27 18.08 -15.80
CA ALA A 246 14.93 19.12 -15.01
C ALA A 246 15.82 18.54 -13.90
N ILE A 247 15.43 17.41 -13.29
CA ILE A 247 16.27 16.72 -12.29
C ILE A 247 17.61 16.28 -12.88
N LEU A 248 17.58 15.67 -14.08
CA LEU A 248 18.80 15.18 -14.74
C LEU A 248 19.68 16.35 -15.17
N LEU A 249 19.09 17.39 -15.77
CA LEU A 249 19.83 18.58 -16.20
C LEU A 249 20.41 19.38 -15.04
N HIS A 250 19.71 19.44 -13.90
CA HIS A 250 20.26 19.98 -12.65
C HIS A 250 21.55 19.30 -12.22
N LYS A 251 21.65 17.98 -12.43
CA LYS A 251 22.85 17.23 -12.07
C LYS A 251 23.98 17.47 -13.05
N LEU A 252 23.70 17.92 -14.26
CA LEU A 252 24.69 18.28 -15.27
C LEU A 252 25.16 19.73 -15.17
N SER A 253 24.39 20.61 -14.53
CA SER A 253 24.65 22.06 -14.47
C SER A 253 25.94 22.38 -13.70
N THR A 254 26.77 23.26 -14.25
CA THR A 254 27.97 23.81 -13.59
C THR A 254 27.99 25.34 -13.67
N ASP A 255 28.95 25.98 -13.00
CA ASP A 255 29.12 27.44 -13.04
C ASP A 255 29.48 27.95 -14.44
N GLU A 256 30.06 27.09 -15.29
CA GLU A 256 30.40 27.41 -16.68
C GLU A 256 29.26 27.06 -17.66
N LYS A 257 28.41 26.09 -17.32
CA LYS A 257 27.32 25.59 -18.18
C LYS A 257 26.04 25.38 -17.38
N PHE A 258 25.20 26.40 -17.35
CA PHE A 258 23.89 26.37 -16.70
C PHE A 258 22.90 25.52 -17.50
N GLN A 259 22.29 24.49 -16.87
CA GLN A 259 21.29 23.62 -17.49
C GLN A 259 19.96 23.69 -16.71
N HIS A 260 19.48 24.92 -16.48
CA HIS A 260 18.26 25.21 -15.71
C HIS A 260 17.03 25.54 -16.58
N GLY A 261 17.04 25.20 -17.87
CA GLY A 261 15.98 25.57 -18.82
C GLY A 261 14.61 24.95 -18.55
N PHE A 262 14.54 23.79 -17.90
CA PHE A 262 13.27 23.14 -17.53
C PHE A 262 12.84 23.41 -16.07
N CYS A 263 13.51 24.34 -15.40
CA CYS A 263 13.20 24.67 -14.01
C CYS A 263 12.06 25.68 -13.95
N PRO A 264 11.17 25.58 -12.95
CA PRO A 264 10.19 26.64 -12.71
C PRO A 264 10.91 27.97 -12.50
N SER A 265 10.38 29.03 -13.11
CA SER A 265 10.90 30.40 -13.00
C SER A 265 10.02 31.29 -12.12
N ASP A 266 9.08 30.67 -11.38
CA ASP A 266 8.25 31.35 -10.39
C ASP A 266 8.99 31.58 -9.06
N THR A 267 8.41 32.40 -8.19
CA THR A 267 8.95 32.74 -6.87
C THR A 267 9.01 31.53 -5.92
N ASP A 268 8.16 30.53 -6.15
CA ASP A 268 8.07 29.29 -5.37
C ASP A 268 8.98 28.19 -5.93
N THR A 269 9.89 28.54 -6.85
CA THR A 269 10.78 27.59 -7.48
C THR A 269 11.66 26.88 -6.45
N TRP A 270 11.73 25.56 -6.58
CA TRP A 270 12.66 24.75 -5.82
C TRP A 270 14.10 24.86 -6.34
N CYS A 271 14.29 25.46 -7.52
CA CYS A 271 15.59 25.67 -8.13
C CYS A 271 16.30 26.89 -7.52
N LYS A 272 17.33 26.63 -6.72
CA LYS A 272 18.11 27.70 -6.06
C LYS A 272 18.77 28.66 -7.05
N PHE A 273 19.20 28.17 -8.22
CA PHE A 273 19.76 29.02 -9.28
C PHE A 273 18.71 30.00 -9.80
N LYS A 274 17.52 29.52 -10.18
CA LYS A 274 16.41 30.37 -10.64
C LYS A 274 15.95 31.36 -9.56
N LYS A 275 15.95 30.92 -8.30
CA LYS A 275 15.65 31.80 -7.18
C LYS A 275 16.68 32.92 -7.02
N ALA A 276 17.97 32.59 -7.13
CA ALA A 276 19.04 33.58 -7.07
C ALA A 276 18.98 34.55 -8.27
N GLU A 277 18.70 34.03 -9.48
CA GLU A 277 18.48 34.84 -10.69
C GLU A 277 17.35 35.87 -10.49
N LEU A 278 16.22 35.46 -9.88
CA LEU A 278 15.10 36.36 -9.55
C LEU A 278 15.47 37.42 -8.49
N LEU A 279 16.34 37.08 -7.55
CA LEU A 279 16.77 37.97 -6.46
C LEU A 279 18.02 38.81 -6.81
N GLY A 280 18.61 38.60 -7.99
CA GLY A 280 19.88 39.22 -8.37
C GLY A 280 21.09 38.73 -7.56
N GLU A 281 21.00 37.54 -6.95
CA GLU A 281 22.06 36.95 -6.14
C GLU A 281 23.00 36.05 -6.97
N THR A 282 24.26 35.94 -6.54
CA THR A 282 25.22 34.99 -7.14
C THR A 282 24.97 33.57 -6.65
N TYR A 283 24.92 32.59 -7.55
CA TYR A 283 24.76 31.18 -7.22
C TYR A 283 25.92 30.32 -7.74
N HIS A 284 26.49 29.51 -6.85
CA HIS A 284 27.53 28.53 -7.18
C HIS A 284 26.98 27.11 -7.12
N HIS A 285 27.20 26.35 -8.18
CA HIS A 285 26.76 24.97 -8.33
C HIS A 285 27.53 24.06 -7.38
N LYS A 286 26.77 23.25 -6.63
CA LYS A 286 27.32 22.24 -5.74
C LYS A 286 26.71 20.90 -6.08
N ASN A 287 27.52 19.85 -6.05
CA ASN A 287 27.11 18.45 -6.26
C ASN A 287 26.64 18.12 -7.70
N SER A 288 27.27 18.73 -8.70
CA SER A 288 27.14 18.33 -10.10
C SER A 288 27.79 16.96 -10.32
N LEU A 289 27.23 16.19 -11.25
CA LEU A 289 27.75 14.89 -11.67
C LEU A 289 28.52 15.06 -12.99
N PRO A 290 29.58 14.26 -13.23
CA PRO A 290 30.28 14.26 -14.51
C PRO A 290 29.32 13.94 -15.67
N VAL A 291 29.59 14.55 -16.84
CA VAL A 291 28.78 14.38 -18.06
C VAL A 291 28.56 12.89 -18.35
N ASP A 292 29.61 12.07 -18.29
CA ASP A 292 29.54 10.64 -18.58
C ASP A 292 28.60 9.88 -17.62
N VAL A 293 28.52 10.30 -16.36
CA VAL A 293 27.61 9.70 -15.36
C VAL A 293 26.16 10.06 -15.70
N VAL A 294 25.91 11.31 -16.08
CA VAL A 294 24.58 11.79 -16.48
C VAL A 294 24.13 11.09 -17.76
N GLU A 295 25.01 10.96 -18.76
CA GLU A 295 24.73 10.24 -20.00
C GLU A 295 24.41 8.77 -19.74
N ALA A 296 25.15 8.10 -18.84
CA ALA A 296 24.86 6.73 -18.44
C ALA A 296 23.48 6.58 -17.77
N MET A 297 23.01 7.62 -17.05
CA MET A 297 21.68 7.63 -16.41
C MET A 297 20.54 8.01 -17.36
N ARG A 298 20.83 8.68 -18.47
CA ARG A 298 19.83 9.21 -19.44
C ARG A 298 18.83 8.14 -19.92
N PRO A 299 19.19 6.88 -20.21
CA PRO A 299 18.23 5.85 -20.60
C PRO A 299 17.17 5.56 -19.51
N VAL A 300 17.57 5.57 -18.23
CA VAL A 300 16.64 5.35 -17.11
C VAL A 300 15.64 6.50 -17.01
N PHE A 301 16.10 7.74 -17.17
CA PHE A 301 15.22 8.91 -17.18
C PHE A 301 14.27 8.90 -18.38
N ARG A 302 14.74 8.52 -19.56
CA ARG A 302 13.91 8.40 -20.76
C ARG A 302 12.79 7.36 -20.57
N GLU A 303 13.13 6.20 -20.03
CA GLU A 303 12.16 5.13 -19.75
C GLU A 303 11.09 5.59 -18.75
N LEU A 304 11.51 6.26 -17.67
CA LEU A 304 10.61 6.68 -16.60
C LEU A 304 9.87 8.00 -16.90
N ALA A 305 10.29 8.75 -17.90
CA ALA A 305 9.56 9.91 -18.44
C ALA A 305 8.54 9.53 -19.54
N ASN A 306 8.27 8.24 -19.74
CA ASN A 306 7.35 7.76 -20.77
C ASN A 306 5.91 8.29 -20.54
N PRO A 307 5.27 8.93 -21.54
CA PRO A 307 3.89 9.44 -21.42
C PRO A 307 2.86 8.43 -20.93
N GLU A 308 2.93 7.17 -21.39
CA GLU A 308 1.99 6.11 -21.03
C GLU A 308 2.13 5.66 -19.57
N LEU A 309 3.33 5.80 -19.00
CA LEU A 309 3.56 5.59 -17.57
C LEU A 309 3.04 6.77 -16.76
N LEU A 310 3.35 7.99 -17.19
CA LEU A 310 3.02 9.21 -16.44
C LEU A 310 1.52 9.51 -16.46
N LYS A 311 0.81 9.20 -17.55
CA LYS A 311 -0.66 9.29 -17.64
C LYS A 311 -1.34 8.52 -16.50
N LYS A 312 -0.80 7.33 -16.17
CA LYS A 312 -1.30 6.47 -15.08
C LYS A 312 -1.02 7.01 -13.68
N CYS A 313 -0.26 8.09 -13.55
CA CYS A 313 0.07 8.73 -12.28
C CYS A 313 -0.71 10.04 -12.02
N LEU A 314 -1.40 10.60 -13.03
CA LEU A 314 -2.08 11.90 -12.95
C LEU A 314 -3.14 11.95 -11.84
N HIS A 315 -3.75 10.81 -11.53
CA HIS A 315 -4.75 10.70 -10.48
C HIS A 315 -4.21 10.91 -9.05
N GLY A 316 -2.88 10.91 -8.83
CA GLY A 316 -2.30 11.18 -7.51
C GLY A 316 -2.49 10.09 -6.45
N GLY A 317 -3.19 9.00 -6.78
CA GLY A 317 -3.70 8.03 -5.82
C GLY A 317 -2.61 7.17 -5.17
N THR A 318 -2.98 6.57 -4.02
CA THR A 318 -2.04 5.88 -3.15
C THR A 318 -2.55 4.55 -2.63
N GLN A 319 -1.65 3.56 -2.48
CA GLN A 319 -1.98 2.27 -1.86
C GLN A 319 -1.75 2.24 -0.33
N ASN A 320 -1.52 3.40 0.29
CA ASN A 320 -1.29 3.50 1.73
C ASN A 320 -2.46 2.94 2.56
N PRO A 321 -3.74 3.10 2.15
CA PRO A 321 -4.85 2.47 2.86
C PRO A 321 -4.72 0.95 2.92
N ASN A 322 -4.42 0.29 1.80
CA ASN A 322 -4.18 -1.16 1.77
C ASN A 322 -3.01 -1.58 2.66
N GLU A 323 -1.87 -0.88 2.57
CA GLU A 323 -0.71 -1.15 3.43
C GLU A 323 -1.08 -1.01 4.93
N SER A 324 -1.88 0.01 5.26
CA SER A 324 -2.37 0.27 6.62
C SER A 324 -3.31 -0.83 7.12
N VAL A 325 -4.31 -1.23 6.32
CA VAL A 325 -5.24 -2.32 6.67
C VAL A 325 -4.47 -3.62 6.87
N ASN A 326 -3.57 -3.95 5.93
CA ASN A 326 -2.74 -5.13 6.03
C ASN A 326 -1.89 -5.12 7.30
N ASN A 327 -1.31 -3.98 7.68
CA ASN A 327 -0.58 -3.85 8.94
C ASN A 327 -1.46 -4.20 10.15
N VAL A 328 -2.69 -3.68 10.20
CA VAL A 328 -3.63 -3.95 11.30
C VAL A 328 -4.04 -5.44 11.32
N ILE A 329 -4.36 -6.03 10.17
CA ILE A 329 -4.72 -7.46 10.07
C ILE A 329 -3.60 -8.31 10.67
N TRP A 330 -2.35 -8.06 10.26
CA TRP A 330 -1.20 -8.85 10.72
C TRP A 330 -0.76 -8.53 12.15
N SER A 331 -1.19 -7.39 12.72
CA SER A 331 -1.03 -7.10 14.14
C SER A 331 -1.97 -7.96 15.00
N ARG A 332 -3.19 -8.23 14.51
CA ARG A 332 -4.20 -9.08 15.19
C ARG A 332 -3.97 -10.57 14.92
N VAL A 333 -3.55 -10.92 13.70
CA VAL A 333 -3.22 -12.28 13.24
C VAL A 333 -1.73 -12.34 12.95
N ARG A 334 -0.91 -12.62 13.96
CA ARG A 334 0.55 -12.54 13.82
C ARG A 334 1.10 -13.47 12.73
N LYS A 335 1.98 -12.94 11.88
CA LYS A 335 2.70 -13.69 10.83
C LYS A 335 3.60 -14.83 11.35
N LYS A 336 4.06 -14.74 12.60
CA LYS A 336 5.00 -15.70 13.21
C LYS A 336 4.36 -17.04 13.56
N LYS A 337 3.04 -17.10 13.79
CA LYS A 337 2.32 -18.33 14.17
C LYS A 337 1.31 -18.67 13.09
N PHE A 338 1.32 -19.92 12.64
CA PHE A 338 0.29 -20.39 11.71
C PHE A 338 -1.09 -20.31 12.36
N VAL A 339 -2.11 -19.97 11.56
CA VAL A 339 -3.51 -19.99 12.00
C VAL A 339 -4.37 -20.68 10.94
N GLN A 340 -5.49 -21.25 11.38
CA GLN A 340 -6.48 -21.84 10.48
C GLN A 340 -7.29 -20.75 9.77
N LEU A 341 -7.95 -21.11 8.65
CA LEU A 341 -8.73 -20.18 7.82
C LEU A 341 -9.78 -19.40 8.63
N GLU A 342 -10.49 -20.06 9.56
CA GLU A 342 -11.51 -19.40 10.39
C GLU A 342 -10.92 -18.30 11.28
N VAL A 343 -9.73 -18.54 11.85
CA VAL A 343 -9.04 -17.57 12.70
C VAL A 343 -8.52 -16.40 11.87
N LEU A 344 -8.01 -16.68 10.66
CA LEU A 344 -7.61 -15.64 9.71
C LEU A 344 -8.81 -14.80 9.30
N SER A 345 -9.90 -15.44 8.88
CA SER A 345 -11.14 -14.79 8.44
C SER A 345 -11.72 -13.92 9.56
N LEU A 346 -11.80 -14.43 10.79
CA LEU A 346 -12.28 -13.67 11.94
C LEU A 346 -11.42 -12.42 12.20
N GLY A 347 -10.09 -12.58 12.17
CA GLY A 347 -9.18 -11.45 12.35
C GLY A 347 -9.24 -10.42 11.23
N THR A 348 -9.41 -10.88 9.98
CA THR A 348 -9.59 -10.01 8.81
C THR A 348 -10.90 -9.24 8.91
N TYR A 349 -12.03 -9.90 9.10
CA TYR A 349 -13.34 -9.26 9.18
C TYR A 349 -13.43 -8.27 10.35
N ASP A 350 -12.95 -8.63 11.55
CA ASP A 350 -12.89 -7.68 12.69
C ASP A 350 -11.99 -6.48 12.37
N THR A 351 -10.91 -6.68 11.61
CA THR A 351 -10.05 -5.58 11.18
C THR A 351 -10.77 -4.66 10.20
N VAL A 352 -11.39 -5.21 9.16
CA VAL A 352 -12.10 -4.45 8.14
C VAL A 352 -13.24 -3.63 8.77
N SER A 353 -14.10 -4.27 9.59
CA SER A 353 -15.16 -3.56 10.32
C SER A 353 -14.59 -2.43 11.17
N SER A 354 -13.51 -2.70 11.94
CA SER A 354 -12.90 -1.67 12.77
C SER A 354 -12.29 -0.54 11.96
N PHE A 355 -11.66 -0.86 10.83
CA PHE A 355 -10.97 0.10 9.98
C PHE A 355 -11.97 1.10 9.39
N ASN A 356 -13.05 0.60 8.80
CA ASN A 356 -14.09 1.38 8.14
C ASN A 356 -14.96 2.17 9.12
N MET A 357 -15.45 1.55 10.19
CA MET A 357 -16.48 2.14 11.06
C MET A 357 -15.98 2.57 12.44
N GLY A 358 -14.80 2.13 12.87
CA GLY A 358 -14.37 2.32 14.26
C GLY A 358 -14.45 1.05 15.10
N ASN A 359 -13.87 1.10 16.30
CA ASN A 359 -14.08 0.11 17.35
C ASN A 359 -15.54 0.01 17.77
N VAL A 360 -16.36 1.05 17.54
CA VAL A 360 -17.83 0.97 17.69
C VAL A 360 -18.44 -0.18 16.89
N SER A 361 -17.80 -0.66 15.81
CA SER A 361 -18.24 -1.86 15.09
C SER A 361 -18.32 -3.11 15.98
N LYS A 362 -17.59 -3.14 17.10
CA LYS A 362 -17.64 -4.24 18.08
C LYS A 362 -18.97 -4.29 18.82
N LEU A 363 -19.63 -3.15 18.99
CA LEU A 363 -20.97 -3.09 19.59
C LEU A 363 -21.97 -3.82 18.69
N GLU A 364 -21.86 -3.62 17.37
CA GLU A 364 -22.70 -4.34 16.40
C GLU A 364 -22.42 -5.85 16.41
N ILE A 365 -21.14 -6.26 16.49
CA ILE A 365 -20.77 -7.69 16.61
C ILE A 365 -21.40 -8.31 17.85
N LEU A 366 -21.34 -7.63 19.00
CA LEU A 366 -21.96 -8.10 20.25
C LEU A 366 -23.48 -8.24 20.11
N ARG A 367 -24.17 -7.23 19.55
CA ARG A 367 -25.62 -7.30 19.32
C ARG A 367 -26.01 -8.44 18.38
N LYS A 368 -25.23 -8.69 17.31
CA LYS A 368 -25.44 -9.84 16.41
C LYS A 368 -25.20 -11.20 17.08
N MET A 369 -24.52 -11.21 18.23
CA MET A 369 -24.38 -12.38 19.10
C MET A 369 -25.44 -12.43 20.21
N CYS A 370 -26.45 -11.57 20.15
CA CYS A 370 -27.48 -11.39 21.18
C CYS A 370 -26.90 -10.98 22.55
N ILE A 371 -25.83 -10.18 22.54
CA ILE A 371 -25.23 -9.58 23.73
C ILE A 371 -25.43 -8.08 23.65
N GLU A 372 -26.25 -7.50 24.54
CA GLU A 372 -26.42 -6.05 24.57
C GLU A 372 -25.20 -5.39 25.25
N PRO A 373 -24.49 -4.47 24.58
CA PRO A 373 -23.38 -3.76 25.19
C PRO A 373 -23.86 -2.79 26.27
N ALA A 374 -23.35 -2.94 27.49
CA ALA A 374 -23.60 -1.98 28.57
C ALA A 374 -22.83 -0.67 28.37
N ASP A 375 -23.22 0.38 29.10
CA ASP A 375 -22.71 1.75 28.97
C ASP A 375 -21.18 1.85 28.96
N TYR A 376 -20.49 1.19 29.89
CA TYR A 376 -19.02 1.20 29.94
C TYR A 376 -18.39 0.58 28.69
N THR A 377 -19.03 -0.40 28.06
CA THR A 377 -18.54 -0.97 26.79
C THR A 377 -18.69 0.03 25.65
N VAL A 378 -19.85 0.68 25.57
CA VAL A 378 -20.13 1.71 24.56
C VAL A 378 -19.12 2.87 24.69
N GLN A 379 -19.02 3.45 25.88
CA GLN A 379 -18.10 4.55 26.18
C GLN A 379 -16.63 4.18 25.88
N ALA A 380 -16.22 2.96 26.22
CA ALA A 380 -14.86 2.50 25.93
C ALA A 380 -14.58 2.42 24.43
N MET A 381 -15.52 1.89 23.63
CA MET A 381 -15.34 1.80 22.17
C MET A 381 -15.26 3.18 21.53
N GLU A 382 -16.14 4.11 21.92
CA GLU A 382 -16.14 5.49 21.44
C GLU A 382 -14.86 6.23 21.83
N CYS A 383 -14.38 6.06 23.06
CA CYS A 383 -13.14 6.67 23.53
C CYS A 383 -11.93 6.18 22.71
N LEU A 384 -11.85 4.88 22.43
CA LEU A 384 -10.80 4.32 21.59
C LEU A 384 -10.84 4.90 20.16
N ASP A 385 -12.02 5.15 19.62
CA ASP A 385 -12.16 5.78 18.30
C ASP A 385 -11.77 7.25 18.30
N LYS A 386 -12.16 8.02 19.32
CA LYS A 386 -11.68 9.40 19.51
C LYS A 386 -10.15 9.44 19.55
N GLN A 387 -9.52 8.57 20.35
CA GLN A 387 -8.06 8.47 20.42
C GLN A 387 -7.42 8.07 19.09
N ARG A 388 -8.04 7.14 18.34
CA ARG A 388 -7.58 6.74 17.01
C ARG A 388 -7.56 7.92 16.04
N LEU A 389 -8.62 8.72 16.00
CA LEU A 389 -8.72 9.90 15.15
C LEU A 389 -7.70 10.98 15.54
N LEU A 390 -7.51 11.23 16.84
CA LEU A 390 -6.49 12.16 17.33
C LEU A 390 -5.08 11.72 16.92
N ARG A 391 -4.75 10.44 17.07
CA ARG A 391 -3.47 9.88 16.63
C ARG A 391 -3.30 10.00 15.12
N ALA A 392 -4.33 9.72 14.33
CA ALA A 392 -4.28 9.88 12.88
C ALA A 392 -3.98 11.33 12.48
N LYS A 393 -4.68 12.31 13.07
CA LYS A 393 -4.40 13.75 12.88
C LYS A 393 -2.95 14.09 13.24
N TYR A 394 -2.46 13.62 14.38
CA TYR A 394 -1.07 13.83 14.81
C TYR A 394 -0.04 13.23 13.84
N TYR A 395 -0.29 12.04 13.30
CA TYR A 395 0.60 11.40 12.32
C TYR A 395 0.54 12.06 10.93
N CYS A 396 -0.53 12.79 10.61
CA CYS A 396 -0.64 13.57 9.39
C CYS A 396 0.19 14.87 9.44
N LEU A 397 0.53 15.36 10.63
CA LEU A 397 1.38 16.55 10.82
C LEU A 397 2.74 16.37 10.14
N GLN A 398 3.18 17.41 9.45
CA GLN A 398 4.43 17.42 8.69
C GLN A 398 5.66 17.13 9.57
N LYS A 399 5.73 17.76 10.75
CA LYS A 399 6.78 17.53 11.75
C LYS A 399 6.88 16.04 12.13
N THR A 400 5.76 15.37 12.32
CA THR A 400 5.72 13.93 12.65
C THR A 400 6.14 13.06 11.46
N LYS A 401 5.88 13.49 10.22
CA LYS A 401 6.38 12.80 9.01
C LYS A 401 7.90 12.90 8.90
N GLU A 402 8.48 14.06 9.20
CA GLU A 402 9.92 14.31 9.15
C GLU A 402 10.68 13.49 10.20
N VAL A 403 10.23 13.51 11.46
CA VAL A 403 10.82 12.69 12.54
C VAL A 403 10.82 11.20 12.20
N ARG A 404 9.76 10.69 11.55
CA ARG A 404 9.71 9.29 11.09
C ARG A 404 10.72 9.01 9.99
N LYS A 405 10.81 9.88 8.97
CA LYS A 405 11.82 9.75 7.91
C LYS A 405 13.24 9.71 8.48
N GLU A 406 13.55 10.53 9.47
CA GLU A 406 14.86 10.51 10.13
C GLU A 406 15.13 9.20 10.88
N LYS A 407 14.15 8.66 11.60
CA LYS A 407 14.27 7.36 12.27
C LYS A 407 14.50 6.23 11.26
N ASP A 408 13.72 6.19 10.18
CA ASP A 408 13.87 5.19 9.12
C ASP A 408 15.24 5.29 8.45
N LEU A 409 15.75 6.51 8.23
CA LEU A 409 17.08 6.74 7.67
C LEU A 409 18.18 6.23 8.61
N LYS A 410 18.02 6.44 9.93
CA LYS A 410 18.95 5.94 10.95
C LYS A 410 18.94 4.40 11.01
N GLU A 411 17.78 3.76 10.94
CA GLU A 411 17.68 2.29 10.90
C GLU A 411 18.30 1.70 9.64
N ARG A 412 18.06 2.29 8.47
CA ARG A 412 18.69 1.84 7.22
C ARG A 412 20.20 1.95 7.26
N LYS A 413 20.74 3.04 7.82
CA LYS A 413 22.20 3.19 8.01
C LYS A 413 22.77 2.11 8.93
N LYS A 414 22.04 1.73 10.00
CA LYS A 414 22.44 0.61 10.87
C LYS A 414 22.45 -0.73 10.15
N ILE A 415 21.48 -0.99 9.28
CA ILE A 415 21.40 -2.27 8.55
C ILE A 415 22.51 -2.39 7.49
N MET A 416 22.97 -1.29 6.90
CA MET A 416 24.08 -1.28 5.93
C MET A 416 25.47 -1.25 6.57
N SER A 417 25.57 -1.06 7.89
CA SER A 417 26.84 -1.09 8.64
C SER A 417 27.18 -2.47 9.24
N TYR A 418 26.33 -3.47 8.98
CA TYR A 418 26.60 -4.90 9.17
C TYR A 418 26.64 -5.56 7.80
#